data_AF-A0AAU1GAU2-F1
#
_entry.id   AF-A0AAU1GAU2-F1
#
_cell.length_a   1.000
_cell.length_b   1.000
_cell.length_c   1.000
_cell.angle_alpha   90.00
_cell.angle_beta   90.00
_cell.angle_gamma   90.00
#
_symmetry.space_group_name_H-M   'P 1'
#
loop_
_entity.id
_entity.type
_entity.pdbx_description
1 polymer ?
#
loop_
_entity_poly.entity_id
_entity_poly.type
_entity_poly.pdbx_seq_one_letter_code
_entity_poly.pdbx_strand_id
1 'polypeptide(L)' 'MAKPRDEMLTIPQVVEEIGVPRATFYRWRQCKKGPKSIKLPNGSVRIRRSELTRWLEMREETA' A
#
# COMPACT_ATOMS: atom_id res chain seq x y z
N MET A 1 12.87 -22.17 6.47
CA MET A 1 11.67 -21.53 7.08
C MET A 1 10.93 -20.81 5.98
N ALA A 2 9.70 -21.23 5.66
CA ALA A 2 8.90 -20.55 4.64
C ALA A 2 8.66 -19.11 5.13
N LYS A 3 9.10 -18.10 4.37
CA LYS A 3 8.73 -16.71 4.65
C LYS A 3 7.21 -16.69 4.83
N PRO A 4 6.67 -16.16 5.94
CA PRO A 4 5.23 -16.01 6.08
C PRO A 4 4.71 -15.31 4.83
N ARG A 5 3.62 -15.82 4.25
CA ARG A 5 3.01 -15.21 3.06
C ARG A 5 2.77 -13.74 3.39
N ASP A 6 3.43 -12.85 2.65
CA ASP A 6 3.28 -11.41 2.85
C ASP A 6 1.80 -11.04 2.89
N GLU A 7 1.37 -10.40 3.98
CA GLU A 7 -0.02 -10.04 4.19
C GLU A 7 -0.48 -9.10 3.07
N MET A 8 -1.59 -9.46 2.41
CA MET A 8 -2.15 -8.68 1.32
C MET A 8 -3.26 -7.77 1.87
N LEU A 9 -2.93 -6.50 2.02
CA LEU A 9 -3.82 -5.46 2.47
C LEU A 9 -4.70 -4.93 1.33
N THR A 10 -5.92 -4.58 1.67
CA THR A 10 -6.84 -3.86 0.79
C THR A 10 -6.61 -2.35 0.90
N ILE A 11 -7.11 -1.58 -0.07
CA ILE A 11 -7.08 -0.11 0.00
C ILE A 11 -7.64 0.41 1.34
N PRO A 12 -8.84 -0.02 1.81
CA PRO A 12 -9.33 0.21 3.17
C PRO A 12 -8.29 0.03 4.27
N GLN A 13 -7.69 -1.14 4.37
CA GLN A 13 -6.77 -1.46 5.45
C GLN A 13 -5.52 -0.59 5.41
N VAL A 14 -4.99 -0.35 4.21
CA VAL A 14 -3.81 0.51 4.04
C VAL A 14 -4.08 1.93 4.52
N VAL A 15 -5.26 2.48 4.23
CA VAL A 15 -5.59 3.85 4.64
C VAL A 15 -5.93 3.96 6.12
N GLU A 16 -6.49 2.89 6.71
CA GLU A 16 -6.68 2.78 8.16
C GLU A 16 -5.32 2.68 8.88
N GLU A 17 -4.36 1.94 8.33
CA GLU A 17 -3.01 1.77 8.91
C GLU A 17 -2.19 3.06 8.88
N ILE A 18 -2.25 3.85 7.79
CA ILE A 18 -1.53 5.12 7.67
C ILE A 18 -2.34 6.30 8.27
N GLY A 19 -3.63 6.11 8.55
CA GLY A 19 -4.51 7.16 9.08
C GLY A 19 -4.83 8.28 8.07
N VAL A 20 -4.90 7.95 6.77
CA VAL A 20 -5.18 8.94 5.70
C VAL A 20 -6.55 8.70 5.06
N PRO A 21 -7.19 9.73 4.49
CA PRO A 21 -8.42 9.52 3.73
C PRO A 21 -8.19 8.65 2.48
N ARG A 22 -9.16 7.79 2.13
CA ARG A 22 -9.16 7.00 0.88
C ARG A 22 -8.87 7.86 -0.34
N ALA A 23 -9.46 9.05 -0.41
CA ALA A 23 -9.27 10.00 -1.50
C ALA A 23 -7.80 10.41 -1.67
N THR A 24 -7.09 10.67 -0.57
CA THR A 24 -5.65 10.99 -0.57
C THR A 24 -4.84 9.84 -1.13
N PHE A 25 -5.15 8.61 -0.70
CA PHE A 25 -4.48 7.42 -1.21
C PHE A 25 -4.73 7.18 -2.70
N TYR A 26 -5.97 7.40 -3.18
CA TYR A 26 -6.27 7.35 -4.61
C TYR A 26 -5.53 8.42 -5.40
N ARG A 27 -5.40 9.65 -4.87
CA ARG A 27 -4.58 10.70 -5.49
C ARG A 27 -3.12 10.26 -5.60
N TRP A 28 -2.54 9.68 -4.55
CA TRP A 28 -1.17 9.16 -4.61
C TRP A 28 -1.01 8.07 -5.68
N ARG A 29 -1.99 7.17 -5.81
CA ARG A 29 -2.01 6.17 -6.90
C ARG A 29 -2.05 6.81 -8.28
N GLN A 30 -2.92 7.81 -8.49
CA GLN A 30 -3.02 8.51 -9.78
C GLN A 30 -1.71 9.22 -10.13
N CYS A 31 -1.06 9.84 -9.14
CA CYS A 31 0.24 10.46 -9.31
C CYS A 31 1.41 9.47 -9.37
N LYS A 32 1.16 8.15 -9.37
CA LYS A 32 2.18 7.08 -9.30
C LYS A 32 3.14 7.22 -8.09
N LYS A 33 2.65 7.86 -7.03
CA LYS A 33 3.36 8.19 -5.79
C LYS A 33 3.01 7.25 -4.61
N GLY A 34 2.26 6.17 -4.86
CA GLY A 34 1.83 5.20 -3.84
C GLY A 34 2.56 3.85 -3.93
N PRO A 35 2.33 2.95 -2.96
CA PRO A 35 2.97 1.62 -2.91
C PRO A 35 2.53 0.73 -4.06
N LYS A 36 3.34 -0.31 -4.36
CA LYS A 36 3.03 -1.22 -5.47
C LYS A 36 1.69 -1.92 -5.26
N SER A 37 0.92 -1.91 -6.35
CA SER A 37 -0.41 -2.48 -6.42
C SER A 37 -0.36 -3.82 -7.10
N ILE A 38 -1.14 -4.77 -6.62
CA ILE A 38 -1.48 -5.98 -7.35
C ILE A 38 -2.96 -5.84 -7.70
N LYS A 39 -3.25 -5.63 -8.99
CA LYS A 39 -4.61 -5.68 -9.51
C LYS A 39 -4.97 -7.13 -9.76
N LEU A 40 -5.98 -7.63 -9.06
CA LEU A 40 -6.51 -8.98 -9.24
C LEU A 40 -7.48 -9.01 -10.43
N PRO A 41 -7.69 -10.19 -11.06
CA PRO A 41 -8.61 -10.33 -12.20
C PRO A 41 -10.07 -10.01 -11.84
N ASN A 42 -10.43 -10.05 -10.55
CA ASN A 42 -11.73 -9.64 -10.04
C ASN A 42 -11.89 -8.11 -9.88
N GLY A 43 -10.92 -7.31 -10.34
CA GLY A 43 -10.93 -5.84 -10.23
C GLY A 43 -10.51 -5.31 -8.86
N SER A 44 -10.34 -6.17 -7.85
CA SER A 44 -9.87 -5.73 -6.54
C SER A 44 -8.38 -5.45 -6.54
N VAL A 45 -7.97 -4.50 -5.71
CA VAL A 45 -6.57 -4.13 -5.54
C VAL A 45 -6.07 -4.63 -4.21
N ARG A 46 -4.90 -5.26 -4.23
CA ARG A 46 -4.16 -5.70 -3.05
C ARG A 46 -2.79 -5.05 -3.03
N ILE A 47 -2.31 -4.73 -1.84
CA ILE A 47 -0.99 -4.17 -1.58
C ILE A 47 -0.34 -5.10 -0.57
N ARG A 48 0.92 -5.47 -0.79
CA ARG A 48 1.65 -6.27 0.21
C ARG A 48 2.03 -5.37 1.37
N ARG A 49 1.87 -5.83 2.62
CA ARG A 49 2.31 -5.08 3.80
C ARG A 49 3.80 -4.72 3.71
N SER A 50 4.65 -5.65 3.28
CA SER A 50 6.07 -5.38 3.02
C SER A 50 6.33 -4.25 2.01
N GLU A 51 5.52 -4.16 0.94
CA GLU A 51 5.63 -3.07 -0.04
C GLU A 51 5.11 -1.75 0.51
N LEU A 52 4.09 -1.78 1.38
CA LEU A 52 3.62 -0.60 2.10
C LEU A 52 4.71 -0.09 3.04
N THR A 53 5.27 -0.96 3.89
CA THR A 53 6.38 -0.64 4.80
C THR A 53 7.57 -0.09 4.04
N ARG A 54 8.03 -0.76 2.98
CA ARG A 54 9.13 -0.28 2.13
C ARG A 54 8.85 1.08 1.52
N TRP A 55 7.60 1.34 1.13
CA TRP A 55 7.20 2.64 0.60
C TRP A 55 7.19 3.73 1.68
N LEU A 56 6.78 3.40 2.91
CA LEU A 56 6.89 4.30 4.06
C LEU A 56 8.36 4.60 4.39
N GLU A 57 9.21 3.57 4.48
CA GLU A 57 10.66 3.69 4.72
C GLU A 57 11.34 4.55 3.64
N MET A 58 11.01 4.34 2.35
CA MET A 58 11.50 5.17 1.24
C MET A 58 11.09 6.65 1.39
N ARG A 59 9.99 6.92 2.09
CA ARG A 59 9.50 8.28 2.35
C ARG A 59 9.88 8.82 3.72
N GLU A 60 10.56 8.03 4.54
CA GLU A 60 11.02 8.41 5.87
C GLU A 60 12.28 9.30 5.82
N GLU A 61 12.80 9.65 4.64
CA GLU A 61 13.86 10.65 4.48
C GLU A 61 13.31 12.07 4.26
N THR A 62 13.05 12.78 5.38
CA THR A 62 13.59 14.09 5.78
C THR A 62 12.70 14.67 6.89
N ALA A 63 13.03 14.35 8.14
CA ALA A 63 12.79 15.25 9.26
C ALA A 63 14.16 15.70 9.79
#